data_AF-A0A2M7VUM1-F1
#
_entry.id   AF-A0A2M7VUM1-F1
#
_cell.length_a   1.000
_cell.length_b   1.000
_cell.length_c   1.000
_cell.angle_alpha   90.00
_cell.angle_beta   90.00
_cell.angle_gamma   90.00
#
_symmetry.space_group_name_H-M   'P 1'
#
loop_
_entity.id
_entity.type
_entity.pdbx_description
1 polymer ?
#
loop_
_entity_poly.entity_id
_entity_poly.type
_entity_poly.pdbx_seq_one_letter_code
_entity_poly.pdbx_strand_id
1 'polypeptide(L)'
;MDYYLPRLEKQIVKIKNDSILLDAIKNEIKLTGEKLEVRILKEAELTIQREDKIHMIIEKIKLNKEWFESIKIKAAKQRISLDEMIEKDAEYILNQELN
;
A
#
# COMPACT_ATOMS: atom_id res chain seq x y z
N MET A 1 -30.22 -60.39 7.85
CA MET A 1 -29.04 -60.16 8.74
C MET A 1 -28.29 -58.98 8.16
N ASP A 2 -28.64 -57.79 8.61
CA ASP A 2 -28.20 -56.50 8.07
C ASP A 2 -26.89 -56.05 8.72
N TYR A 3 -25.74 -56.44 8.16
CA TYR A 3 -24.42 -56.15 8.75
C TYR A 3 -23.49 -55.32 7.85
N TYR A 4 -24.01 -54.36 7.08
CA TYR A 4 -23.15 -53.54 6.19
C TYR A 4 -23.36 -52.01 6.21
N LEU A 5 -24.13 -51.44 7.15
CA LEU A 5 -24.29 -49.98 7.23
C LEU A 5 -23.27 -49.16 8.07
N PRO A 6 -22.55 -49.68 9.09
CA PRO A 6 -21.74 -48.81 9.96
C PRO A 6 -20.47 -48.22 9.34
N ARG A 7 -19.95 -48.80 8.24
CA ARG A 7 -18.65 -48.41 7.66
C ARG A 7 -18.78 -47.28 6.63
N LEU A 8 -19.88 -47.22 5.90
CA LEU A 8 -20.20 -46.16 4.94
C LEU A 8 -20.58 -44.86 5.67
N GLU A 9 -21.33 -44.94 6.77
CA GLU A 9 -21.68 -43.78 7.59
C GLU A 9 -20.44 -43.07 8.16
N LYS A 10 -19.43 -43.82 8.62
CA LYS A 10 -18.15 -43.25 9.09
C LYS A 10 -17.35 -42.55 7.98
N GLN A 11 -17.39 -43.06 6.75
CA GLN A 11 -16.74 -42.41 5.61
C GLN A 11 -17.49 -41.16 5.15
N ILE A 12 -18.83 -41.21 5.17
CA ILE A 12 -19.71 -40.06 4.85
C ILE A 12 -19.54 -38.94 5.88
N VAL A 13 -19.39 -39.24 7.18
CA VAL A 13 -19.11 -38.23 8.22
C VAL A 13 -17.74 -37.59 8.03
N LYS A 14 -16.72 -38.35 7.60
CA LYS A 14 -15.38 -37.81 7.30
C LYS A 14 -15.41 -36.85 6.11
N ILE A 15 -16.12 -37.23 5.03
CA ILE A 15 -16.30 -36.39 3.83
C ILE A 15 -17.15 -35.13 4.13
N LYS A 16 -18.16 -35.22 5.00
CA LYS A 16 -18.96 -34.05 5.43
C LYS A 16 -18.16 -33.07 6.31
N ASN A 17 -17.26 -33.58 7.14
CA ASN A 17 -16.34 -32.73 7.93
C ASN A 17 -15.32 -32.01 7.03
N ASP A 18 -14.89 -32.62 5.92
CA ASP A 18 -14.02 -31.97 4.93
C ASP A 18 -14.73 -30.81 4.22
N SER A 19 -16.06 -30.86 4.01
CA SER A 19 -16.84 -29.74 3.46
C SER A 19 -16.82 -28.49 4.36
N ILE A 20 -16.93 -28.69 5.69
CA ILE A 20 -16.89 -27.59 6.66
C ILE A 20 -15.50 -26.95 6.67
N LEU A 21 -14.45 -27.79 6.61
CA LEU A 21 -13.07 -27.32 6.52
C LEU A 21 -12.83 -26.53 5.22
N LEU A 22 -13.35 -27.02 4.09
CA LEU A 22 -13.26 -26.33 2.81
C LEU A 22 -14.01 -25.00 2.79
N ASP A 23 -15.17 -24.92 3.43
CA ASP A 23 -15.94 -23.68 3.51
C ASP A 23 -15.32 -22.67 4.50
N ALA A 24 -14.72 -23.15 5.58
CA ALA A 24 -13.91 -22.32 6.48
C ALA A 24 -12.66 -21.77 5.77
N ILE A 25 -11.93 -22.62 5.03
CA ILE A 25 -10.76 -22.22 4.25
C ILE A 25 -11.16 -21.22 3.15
N LYS A 26 -12.26 -21.44 2.42
CA LYS A 26 -12.76 -20.50 1.41
C LYS A 26 -13.13 -19.15 2.03
N ASN A 27 -13.77 -19.14 3.20
CA ASN A 27 -14.10 -17.91 3.90
C ASN A 27 -12.85 -17.20 4.42
N GLU A 28 -11.86 -17.92 4.95
CA GLU A 28 -10.59 -17.34 5.37
C GLU A 28 -9.77 -16.79 4.19
N ILE A 29 -9.72 -17.49 3.05
CA ILE A 29 -9.09 -17.02 1.80
C ILE A 29 -9.80 -15.77 1.30
N LYS A 30 -11.13 -15.74 1.32
CA LYS A 30 -11.92 -14.58 0.92
C LYS A 30 -11.67 -13.38 1.84
N LEU A 31 -11.69 -13.59 3.16
CA LEU A 31 -11.41 -12.56 4.16
C LEU A 31 -9.96 -12.04 4.07
N THR A 32 -9.00 -12.92 3.79
CA THR A 32 -7.60 -12.51 3.61
C THR A 32 -7.36 -11.81 2.28
N GLY A 33 -8.00 -12.24 1.20
CA GLY A 33 -7.99 -11.57 -0.11
C GLY A 33 -8.59 -10.18 -0.04
N GLU A 34 -9.79 -10.03 0.53
CA GLU A 34 -10.45 -8.73 0.74
C GLU A 34 -9.60 -7.82 1.65
N LYS A 35 -8.97 -8.38 2.69
CA LYS A 35 -8.06 -7.62 3.56
C LYS A 35 -6.76 -7.21 2.87
N LEU A 36 -6.24 -8.02 1.95
CA LEU A 36 -5.08 -7.67 1.12
C LEU A 36 -5.43 -6.55 0.13
N GLU A 37 -6.59 -6.65 -0.54
CA GLU A 37 -7.09 -5.61 -1.45
C GLU A 37 -7.27 -4.27 -0.72
N VAL A 38 -7.89 -4.27 0.46
CA VAL A 38 -8.04 -3.05 1.28
C VAL A 38 -6.69 -2.46 1.70
N ARG A 39 -5.69 -3.29 2.00
CA ARG A 39 -4.34 -2.80 2.32
C ARG A 39 -3.65 -2.17 1.11
N ILE A 40 -3.72 -2.83 -0.05
CA ILE A 40 -3.16 -2.32 -1.30
C ILE A 40 -3.80 -0.98 -1.67
N LEU A 41 -5.14 -0.88 -1.56
CA LEU A 41 -5.86 0.36 -1.84
C LEU A 41 -5.45 1.48 -0.88
N LYS A 42 -5.29 1.17 0.41
CA LYS A 42 -4.84 2.16 1.41
C LYS A 42 -3.40 2.60 1.16
N GLU A 43 -2.52 1.70 0.77
CA GLU A 43 -1.12 2.02 0.42
C GLU A 43 -1.04 2.86 -0.86
N ALA A 44 -1.87 2.56 -1.88
CA ALA A 44 -1.99 3.36 -3.08
C ALA A 44 -2.51 4.76 -2.77
N GLU A 45 -3.55 4.88 -1.94
CA GLU A 45 -4.10 6.17 -1.51
C GLU A 45 -3.07 7.02 -0.76
N LEU A 46 -2.29 6.41 0.15
CA LEU A 46 -1.21 7.09 0.85
C LEU A 46 -0.10 7.56 -0.10
N THR A 47 0.21 6.77 -1.13
CA THR A 47 1.17 7.14 -2.17
C THR A 47 0.69 8.37 -2.95
N ILE A 48 -0.57 8.37 -3.39
CA ILE A 48 -1.19 9.49 -4.12
C ILE A 48 -1.19 10.76 -3.26
N GLN A 49 -1.61 10.65 -1.99
CA GLN A 49 -1.62 11.79 -1.07
C GLN A 49 -0.21 12.36 -0.83
N ARG A 50 0.83 11.52 -0.86
CA ARG A 50 2.22 11.96 -0.74
C ARG A 50 2.66 12.74 -1.98
N GLU A 51 2.36 12.24 -3.17
CA GLU A 51 2.68 12.89 -4.45
C GLU A 51 2.00 14.26 -4.57
N ASP A 52 0.72 14.36 -4.19
CA ASP A 52 -0.01 15.64 -4.19
C ASP A 52 0.67 16.68 -3.28
N LYS A 53 1.10 16.27 -2.08
CA LYS A 53 1.82 17.17 -1.15
C LYS A 53 3.16 17.61 -1.72
N ILE A 54 3.92 16.71 -2.36
CA ILE A 54 5.18 17.05 -3.03
C ILE A 54 4.91 18.10 -4.11
N HIS A 55 3.92 17.89 -4.98
CA HIS A 55 3.56 18.87 -6.01
C HIS A 55 3.19 20.22 -5.43
N MET A 56 2.41 20.25 -4.34
CA MET A 56 2.08 21.51 -3.66
C MET A 56 3.32 22.25 -3.13
N ILE A 57 4.31 21.52 -2.58
CA ILE A 57 5.55 22.12 -2.10
C ILE A 57 6.42 22.62 -3.27
N ILE A 58 6.49 21.87 -4.36
CA ILE A 58 7.18 22.27 -5.59
C ILE A 58 6.62 23.60 -6.13
N GLU A 59 5.29 23.74 -6.16
CA GLU A 59 4.68 25.00 -6.62
C GLU A 59 4.96 26.16 -5.66
N LYS A 60 4.94 25.92 -4.33
CA LYS A 60 5.37 26.93 -3.35
C LYS A 60 6.81 27.37 -3.54
N ILE A 61 7.71 26.42 -3.83
CA ILE A 61 9.12 26.68 -4.14
C ILE A 61 9.23 27.58 -5.37
N LYS A 62 8.56 27.24 -6.47
CA LYS A 62 8.64 27.98 -7.74
C LYS A 62 8.04 29.39 -7.64
N LEU A 63 6.97 29.55 -6.86
CA LEU A 63 6.33 30.85 -6.64
C LEU A 63 7.12 31.76 -5.69
N ASN A 64 7.91 31.19 -4.79
CA ASN A 64 8.76 31.96 -3.89
C ASN A 64 10.12 32.24 -4.53
N LYS A 65 10.30 33.47 -5.03
CA LYS A 65 11.54 33.90 -5.72
C LYS A 65 12.80 33.68 -4.89
N GLU A 66 12.80 34.05 -3.61
CA GLU A 66 14.00 33.95 -2.76
C GLU A 66 14.39 32.49 -2.52
N TRP A 67 13.40 31.64 -2.24
CA TRP A 67 13.63 30.22 -2.07
C TRP A 67 14.08 29.56 -3.38
N PHE A 68 13.44 29.88 -4.50
CA PHE A 68 13.82 29.38 -5.82
C PHE A 68 15.27 29.74 -6.18
N GLU A 69 15.70 30.97 -5.93
CA GLU A 69 17.09 31.39 -6.14
C GLU A 69 18.06 30.63 -5.22
N SER A 70 17.69 30.39 -3.96
CA SER A 70 18.50 29.57 -3.05
C SER A 70 18.67 28.14 -3.56
N ILE A 71 17.61 27.57 -4.16
CA ILE A 71 17.61 26.23 -4.75
C ILE A 71 18.48 26.18 -6.00
N LYS A 72 18.46 27.19 -6.86
CA LYS A 72 19.40 27.28 -7.99
C LYS A 72 20.85 27.21 -7.54
N ILE A 73 21.18 27.92 -6.46
CA ILE A 73 22.53 27.90 -5.88
C ILE A 73 22.86 26.50 -5.34
N LYS A 74 21.92 25.84 -4.64
CA LYS A 74 22.09 24.45 -4.17
C LYS A 74 22.31 23.49 -5.33
N ALA A 75 21.50 23.57 -6.39
CA ALA A 75 21.61 22.73 -7.59
C ALA A 75 22.98 22.87 -8.26
N ALA A 76 23.44 24.11 -8.46
CA ALA A 76 24.75 24.40 -9.03
C ALA A 76 25.90 23.84 -8.16
N LYS A 77 25.79 23.98 -6.82
CA LYS A 77 26.80 23.44 -5.88
C LYS A 77 26.87 21.92 -5.91
N GLN A 78 25.73 21.24 -6.04
CA GLN A 78 25.64 19.78 -6.03
C GLN A 78 25.78 19.15 -7.42
N ARG A 79 25.87 19.97 -8.48
CA ARG A 79 25.98 19.52 -9.88
C ARG A 79 24.82 18.62 -10.33
N ILE A 80 23.62 18.91 -9.85
CA ILE A 80 22.39 18.26 -10.30
C ILE A 80 21.48 19.26 -11.01
N SER A 81 20.44 18.76 -11.69
CA SER A 81 19.49 19.63 -12.37
C SER A 81 18.68 20.47 -11.36
N LEU A 82 18.15 21.60 -11.83
CA LEU A 82 17.29 22.45 -11.01
C LEU A 82 16.03 21.69 -10.57
N ASP A 83 15.41 20.94 -11.48
CA ASP A 83 14.21 20.16 -11.21
C ASP A 83 14.48 19.07 -10.16
N GLU A 84 15.59 18.33 -10.29
CA GLU A 84 15.99 17.32 -9.31
C GLU A 84 16.24 17.92 -7.91
N MET A 85 16.81 19.13 -7.84
CA MET A 85 16.98 19.82 -6.56
C MET A 85 15.65 20.28 -5.97
N ILE A 86 14.71 20.74 -6.80
CA ILE A 86 13.37 21.15 -6.36
C ILE A 86 12.62 19.96 -5.78
N GLU A 87 12.68 18.80 -6.44
CA GLU A 87 12.09 17.55 -5.95
C GLU A 87 12.69 17.14 -4.61
N LYS A 88 14.03 17.13 -4.50
CA LYS A 88 14.73 16.79 -3.24
C LYS A 88 14.38 17.73 -2.08
N ASP A 89 14.34 19.04 -2.31
CA ASP A 89 13.96 20.01 -1.26
C ASP A 89 12.47 19.83 -0.89
N ALA A 90 11.59 19.52 -1.84
CA ALA A 90 10.18 19.25 -1.58
C ALA A 90 9.96 17.99 -0.74
N GLU A 91 10.66 16.89 -1.08
CA GLU A 91 10.65 15.66 -0.29
C GLU A 91 11.18 15.87 1.13
N TYR A 92 12.27 16.64 1.27
CA TYR A 92 12.84 16.95 2.57
C TYR A 92 11.82 17.64 3.48
N ILE A 93 11.11 18.64 2.97
CA ILE A 93 10.10 19.38 3.74
C ILE A 93 8.93 18.50 4.13
N LEU A 94 8.42 17.69 3.20
CA LEU A 94 7.35 16.76 3.52
C LEU A 94 7.74 15.80 4.64
N ASN A 95 8.99 15.31 4.62
CA ASN A 95 9.51 14.46 5.68
C ASN A 95 9.68 15.19 7.02
N GLN A 96 9.94 16.51 7.01
CA GLN A 96 9.99 17.32 8.24
C GLN A 96 8.59 17.58 8.81
N GLU A 97 7.55 17.69 7.98
CA GLU A 97 6.16 17.87 8.43
C GLU A 97 5.54 16.58 8.99
N LEU A 98 6.10 15.42 8.64
CA LEU A 98 5.62 14.10 9.07
C LEU A 98 6.32 13.58 10.35
N ASN A 99 7.39 14.23 10.80
CA ASN A 99 8.13 13.91 12.03
C ASN A 99 7.70 14.79 13.20
#